data_AF-A0AAU9MY02-F1
#
_entry.id   AF-A0AAU9MY02-F1
#
_cell.length_a   1.000
_cell.length_b   1.000
_cell.length_c   1.000
_cell.angle_alpha   90.00
_cell.angle_beta   90.00
_cell.angle_gamma   90.00
#
_symmetry.space_group_name_H-M   'P 1'
#
loop_
_entity.id
_entity.type
_entity.pdbx_description
1 polymer ?
#
loop_
_entity_poly.entity_id
_entity_poly.type
_entity_poly.pdbx_seq_one_letter_code
_entity_poly.pdbx_strand_id
1 'polypeptide(L)'
;MNKGYKLAVNEFTDLTNQEFTSKRNRFKAHECQYSPSSTSAFRYENVTEVPSSRDWRKKGAVTPIKDQGQCGCCWAFSAVAAMEGITQIKTGKLVSLSEQEEASKHGATITGYEDVPANRESSLLKAVVSQPVSVAIDASGSDFQFYSSGVFKGECGTELDHGVTVVGYGTSDDGTKYWLVKNSWGTSWGLEGYAMMQIKRC
;
A
#
# COMPACT_ATOMS: atom_id res chain seq x y z
N MET A 1 -22.44 -5.06 -17.20
CA MET A 1 -22.25 -3.67 -16.70
C MET A 1 -20.76 -3.37 -16.71
N ASN A 2 -20.33 -2.25 -17.28
CA ASN A 2 -18.92 -1.89 -17.38
C ASN A 2 -18.43 -1.33 -16.03
N LYS A 3 -17.74 -2.14 -15.24
CA LYS A 3 -17.27 -1.79 -13.88
C LYS A 3 -16.09 -0.78 -13.88
N GLY A 4 -15.47 -0.51 -15.02
CA GLY A 4 -14.29 0.37 -15.12
C GLY A 4 -12.96 -0.27 -14.66
N TYR A 5 -13.00 -1.52 -14.21
CA TYR A 5 -11.85 -2.40 -13.95
C TYR A 5 -12.14 -3.80 -14.48
N LYS A 6 -11.08 -4.59 -14.63
CA LYS A 6 -11.12 -5.96 -15.14
C LYS A 6 -10.72 -6.95 -14.06
N LEU A 7 -11.37 -8.10 -14.11
CA LEU A 7 -11.03 -9.28 -13.34
C LEU A 7 -10.42 -10.32 -14.26
N ALA A 8 -9.53 -11.16 -13.74
CA ALA A 8 -8.94 -12.27 -14.48
C ALA A 8 -8.72 -13.49 -13.60
N VAL A 9 -8.67 -14.65 -14.24
CA VAL A 9 -8.16 -15.89 -13.64
C VAL A 9 -6.70 -15.65 -13.26
N ASN A 10 -6.36 -15.94 -12.01
CA ASN A 10 -5.02 -15.81 -11.45
C ASN A 10 -4.68 -17.05 -10.58
N GLU A 11 -3.54 -17.01 -9.90
CA GLU A 11 -3.07 -18.11 -9.04
C GLU A 11 -4.02 -18.47 -7.87
N PHE A 12 -5.04 -17.65 -7.59
CA PHE A 12 -6.03 -17.86 -6.52
C PHE A 12 -7.36 -18.43 -7.01
N THR A 13 -7.44 -18.88 -8.27
CA THR A 13 -8.71 -19.32 -8.89
C THR A 13 -9.22 -20.65 -8.35
N ASP A 14 -8.34 -21.46 -7.77
CA ASP A 14 -8.70 -22.71 -7.08
C ASP A 14 -9.22 -22.48 -5.65
N LEU A 15 -9.10 -21.25 -5.12
CA LEU A 15 -9.54 -20.90 -3.76
C LEU A 15 -10.91 -20.24 -3.78
N THR A 16 -11.80 -20.69 -2.89
CA THR A 16 -12.97 -19.90 -2.52
C THR A 16 -12.53 -18.58 -1.89
N ASN A 17 -13.40 -17.56 -1.92
CA ASN A 17 -13.06 -16.27 -1.33
C ASN A 17 -12.76 -16.37 0.19
N GLN A 18 -13.46 -17.25 0.91
CA GLN A 18 -13.18 -17.52 2.31
C GLN A 18 -11.81 -18.19 2.53
N GLU A 19 -11.41 -19.13 1.67
CA GLU A 19 -10.08 -19.72 1.72
C GLU A 19 -8.98 -18.72 1.36
N PHE A 20 -9.25 -17.86 0.39
CA PHE A 20 -8.34 -16.79 -0.02
C PHE A 20 -8.08 -15.82 1.12
N THR A 21 -9.12 -15.23 1.71
CA THR A 21 -8.99 -14.26 2.81
C THR A 21 -8.37 -14.91 4.03
N SER A 22 -8.78 -16.13 4.38
CA SER A 22 -8.18 -16.86 5.50
C SER A 22 -6.74 -17.27 5.28
N LYS A 23 -6.20 -17.28 4.05
CA LYS A 23 -4.77 -17.58 3.78
C LYS A 23 -3.94 -16.32 3.56
N ARG A 24 -4.49 -15.28 2.92
CA ARG A 24 -3.77 -14.08 2.47
C ARG A 24 -4.05 -12.84 3.34
N ASN A 25 -5.24 -12.71 3.92
CA ASN A 25 -5.71 -11.53 4.67
C ASN A 25 -5.83 -11.85 6.17
N ARG A 26 -4.71 -12.16 6.81
CA ARG A 26 -4.64 -12.47 8.24
C ARG A 26 -4.19 -11.29 9.10
N PHE A 27 -4.22 -10.07 8.56
CA PHE A 27 -3.99 -8.91 9.40
C PHE A 27 -5.17 -8.77 10.36
N LYS A 28 -4.87 -8.88 11.65
CA LYS A 28 -5.76 -8.38 12.69
C LYS A 28 -5.11 -7.10 13.16
N ALA A 29 -5.79 -5.98 12.94
CA ALA A 29 -5.43 -4.75 13.63
C ALA A 29 -5.51 -5.05 15.14
N HIS A 30 -4.37 -5.32 15.77
CA HIS A 30 -4.31 -5.33 17.21
C HIS A 30 -4.54 -3.88 17.63
N GLU A 31 -5.40 -3.63 18.62
CA GLU A 31 -5.43 -2.34 19.30
C GLU A 31 -4.04 -2.10 19.87
N CYS A 32 -3.18 -1.42 19.12
CA CYS A 32 -2.04 -0.75 19.71
C CYS A 32 -2.67 0.33 20.60
N GLN A 33 -2.49 0.23 21.91
CA GLN A 33 -2.94 1.26 22.84
C GLN A 33 -2.28 2.57 22.45
N TYR A 34 -3.04 3.39 21.72
CA TYR A 34 -2.66 4.71 21.29
C TYR A 34 -2.54 5.56 22.54
N SER A 35 -1.31 5.84 22.96
CA SER A 35 -1.04 6.94 23.87
C SER A 35 -0.72 8.14 22.97
N PRO A 36 -1.59 9.15 22.85
CA PRO A 36 -1.26 10.38 22.11
C PRO A 36 -0.13 11.08 22.86
N SER A 37 1.12 10.73 22.54
CA SER A 37 2.28 11.45 23.01
C SER A 37 2.68 12.47 21.95
N SER A 38 2.55 13.73 22.36
CA SER A 38 2.96 14.96 21.69
C SER A 38 1.94 15.62 20.77
N THR A 39 1.63 16.85 21.14
CA THR A 39 0.94 17.93 20.43
C THR A 39 1.70 18.43 19.19
N SER A 40 2.54 17.60 18.57
CA SER A 40 3.28 17.99 17.37
C SER A 40 2.36 17.93 16.14
N ALA A 41 2.35 19.01 15.36
CA ALA A 41 1.59 19.05 14.11
C ALA A 41 2.13 17.99 13.14
N PHE A 42 1.22 17.34 12.40
CA PHE A 42 1.57 16.34 11.39
C PHE A 42 2.67 16.88 10.45
N ARG A 43 3.78 16.13 10.32
CA ARG A 43 5.01 16.59 9.63
C ARG A 43 4.77 17.11 8.23
N TYR A 44 3.84 16.52 7.50
CA TYR A 44 3.55 16.89 6.12
C TYR A 44 2.38 17.86 5.98
N GLU A 45 1.81 18.41 7.07
CA GLU A 45 0.64 19.27 7.02
C GLU A 45 0.86 20.53 6.16
N ASN A 46 2.08 21.09 6.15
CA ASN A 46 2.43 22.29 5.39
C ASN A 46 2.91 22.04 3.96
N VAL A 47 2.86 20.80 3.45
CA VAL A 47 3.17 20.52 2.04
C VAL A 47 2.10 21.14 1.15
N THR A 48 2.49 22.12 0.34
CA THR A 48 1.62 22.86 -0.60
C THR A 48 1.78 22.36 -2.04
N GLU A 49 2.98 21.96 -2.43
CA GLU A 49 3.29 21.48 -3.77
C GLU A 49 2.94 20.00 -3.92
N VAL A 50 1.72 19.74 -4.37
CA VAL A 50 1.22 18.40 -4.68
C VAL A 50 1.08 18.27 -6.20
N PRO A 51 1.99 17.56 -6.90
CA PRO A 51 1.86 17.36 -8.34
C PRO A 51 0.60 16.55 -8.66
N SER A 52 0.13 16.60 -9.91
CA SER A 52 -1.06 15.85 -10.36
C SER A 52 -0.87 14.34 -10.35
N SER A 53 0.38 13.86 -10.38
CA SER A 53 0.73 12.45 -10.24
C SER A 53 2.08 12.27 -9.55
N ARG A 54 2.25 11.12 -8.89
CA ARG A 54 3.50 10.65 -8.30
C ARG A 54 3.59 9.15 -8.52
N ASP A 55 4.77 8.68 -8.93
CA ASP A 55 5.09 7.25 -9.03
C ASP A 55 6.51 7.03 -8.52
N TRP A 56 6.64 6.49 -7.31
CA TRP A 56 7.94 6.25 -6.68
C TRP A 56 8.75 5.17 -7.39
N ARG A 57 8.12 4.31 -8.20
CA ARG A 57 8.83 3.32 -9.03
C ARG A 57 9.71 4.03 -10.05
N LYS A 58 9.20 5.10 -10.68
CA LYS A 58 9.94 5.95 -11.63
C LYS A 58 11.08 6.73 -10.99
N LYS A 59 11.08 6.85 -9.65
CA LYS A 59 12.16 7.46 -8.86
C LYS A 59 13.15 6.43 -8.30
N GLY A 60 12.98 5.15 -8.64
CA GLY A 60 13.80 4.06 -8.14
C GLY A 60 13.61 3.78 -6.65
N ALA A 61 12.55 4.29 -6.02
CA ALA A 61 12.27 4.17 -4.58
C ALA A 61 11.28 3.05 -4.25
N VAL A 62 11.19 2.04 -5.12
CA VAL A 62 10.31 0.88 -4.95
C VAL A 62 11.06 -0.35 -5.44
N THR A 63 11.24 -1.33 -4.56
CA THR A 63 11.81 -2.65 -4.90
C THR A 63 10.83 -3.49 -5.73
N PRO A 64 11.28 -4.58 -6.37
CA PRO A 64 10.40 -5.54 -7.02
C PRO A 64 9.27 -6.03 -6.11
N ILE A 65 8.19 -6.52 -6.71
CA ILE A 65 7.10 -7.19 -5.99
C ILE A 65 7.62 -8.45 -5.31
N LYS A 66 7.14 -8.68 -4.10
CA LYS A 66 7.41 -9.89 -3.30
C LYS A 66 6.10 -10.63 -3.07
N ASP A 67 6.20 -11.88 -2.60
CA ASP A 67 5.05 -12.70 -2.26
C ASP A 67 5.14 -13.15 -0.79
N GLN A 68 4.13 -12.79 0.01
CA GLN A 68 4.02 -13.15 1.44
C GLN A 68 3.69 -14.63 1.68
N GLY A 69 3.32 -15.37 0.64
CA GLY A 69 2.81 -16.73 0.73
C GLY A 69 1.56 -16.81 1.62
N GLN A 70 1.48 -17.85 2.45
CA GLN A 70 0.34 -18.10 3.35
C GLN A 70 0.52 -17.46 4.73
N CYS A 71 1.49 -16.55 4.88
CA CYS A 71 1.76 -15.88 6.15
C CYS A 71 0.90 -14.61 6.28
N GLY A 72 0.40 -14.34 7.49
CA GLY A 72 -0.33 -13.11 7.84
C GLY A 72 0.57 -11.91 8.08
N CYS A 73 1.68 -11.80 7.35
CA CYS A 73 2.72 -10.80 7.57
C CYS A 73 2.64 -9.61 6.61
N CYS A 74 1.50 -9.37 5.96
CA CYS A 74 1.32 -8.24 5.04
C CYS A 74 1.66 -6.88 5.70
N TRP A 75 1.45 -6.74 7.00
CA TRP A 75 1.91 -5.58 7.77
C TRP A 75 3.43 -5.37 7.69
N ALA A 76 4.22 -6.44 7.74
CA ALA A 76 5.67 -6.40 7.66
C ALA A 76 6.12 -6.04 6.25
N PHE A 77 5.51 -6.66 5.22
CA PHE A 77 5.75 -6.30 3.83
C PHE A 77 5.44 -4.83 3.54
N SER A 78 4.33 -4.32 4.09
CA SER A 78 3.93 -2.93 3.93
C SER A 78 4.89 -1.96 4.61
N ALA A 79 5.29 -2.26 5.86
CA ALA A 79 6.26 -1.46 6.60
C ALA A 79 7.64 -1.46 5.91
N VAL A 80 8.12 -2.63 5.49
CA VAL A 80 9.39 -2.79 4.79
C VAL A 80 9.39 -2.01 3.48
N ALA A 81 8.35 -2.10 2.66
CA ALA A 81 8.31 -1.34 1.41
C ALA A 81 8.33 0.18 1.63
N ALA A 82 7.70 0.68 2.71
CA ALA A 82 7.82 2.10 3.10
C ALA A 82 9.24 2.45 3.55
N MET A 83 9.89 1.59 4.33
CA MET A 83 11.27 1.76 4.80
C MET A 83 12.30 1.72 3.66
N GLU A 84 12.15 0.80 2.71
CA GLU A 84 12.97 0.70 1.50
C GLU A 84 12.87 2.01 0.68
N GLY A 85 11.64 2.52 0.51
CA GLY A 85 11.38 3.76 -0.21
C GLY A 85 12.02 4.97 0.43
N ILE A 86 11.82 5.19 1.74
CA ILE A 86 12.44 6.33 2.43
C ILE A 86 13.97 6.21 2.50
N THR A 87 14.50 4.98 2.65
CA THR A 87 15.95 4.72 2.60
C THR A 87 16.52 5.16 1.27
N GLN A 88 15.88 4.80 0.16
CA GLN A 88 16.30 5.28 -1.15
C GLN A 88 16.21 6.81 -1.25
N ILE A 89 15.09 7.41 -0.85
CA ILE A 89 14.90 8.87 -0.94
C ILE A 89 15.98 9.63 -0.16
N LYS A 90 16.45 9.10 0.97
CA LYS A 90 17.45 9.76 1.83
C LYS A 90 18.88 9.47 1.44
N THR A 91 19.18 8.26 0.96
CA THR A 91 20.57 7.82 0.75
C THR A 91 20.97 7.75 -0.72
N GLY A 92 20.00 7.74 -1.65
CA GLY A 92 20.26 7.47 -3.06
C GLY A 92 20.58 6.00 -3.36
N LYS A 93 20.54 5.10 -2.36
CA LYS A 93 20.69 3.66 -2.52
C LYS A 93 19.37 2.93 -2.23
N LEU A 94 18.82 2.28 -3.25
CA LEU A 94 17.73 1.32 -3.07
C LEU A 94 18.30 0.02 -2.50
N VAL A 95 17.77 -0.40 -1.35
CA VAL A 95 18.13 -1.65 -0.69
C VAL A 95 16.87 -2.48 -0.54
N SER A 96 16.94 -3.76 -0.95
CA SER A 96 15.89 -4.73 -0.65
C SER A 96 16.13 -5.24 0.77
N LEU A 97 15.23 -4.91 1.69
CA LEU A 97 15.28 -5.34 3.08
C LEU A 97 14.57 -6.69 3.23
N SER A 98 14.90 -7.41 4.31
CA SER A 98 14.23 -8.65 4.69
C SER A 98 13.00 -8.34 5.53
N GLU A 99 11.85 -8.90 5.20
CA GLU A 99 10.65 -8.85 6.04
C GLU A 99 10.81 -9.59 7.38
N GLN A 100 11.88 -10.37 7.53
CA GLN A 100 12.22 -11.12 8.74
C GLN A 100 13.35 -10.46 9.56
N GLU A 101 14.02 -9.41 9.08
CA GLU A 101 15.17 -8.79 9.76
C GLU A 101 15.16 -7.24 9.73
N GLU A 102 15.89 -6.61 10.66
CA GLU A 102 15.94 -5.16 10.82
C GLU A 102 16.78 -4.41 9.76
N ALA A 103 16.34 -3.17 9.45
CA ALA A 103 17.00 -2.25 8.51
C ALA A 103 18.40 -1.78 8.93
N SER A 104 18.77 -1.95 10.21
CA SER A 104 20.03 -1.44 10.80
C SER A 104 21.30 -1.86 10.03
N LYS A 105 21.28 -3.02 9.37
CA LYS A 105 22.43 -3.57 8.62
C LYS A 105 22.78 -2.80 7.34
N HIS A 106 21.99 -1.83 6.90
CA HIS A 106 22.06 -1.29 5.52
C HIS A 106 22.45 0.19 5.38
N GLY A 107 22.93 0.83 6.46
CA GLY A 107 23.45 2.19 6.42
C GLY A 107 22.40 3.31 6.47
N ALA A 108 21.14 2.97 6.73
CA ALA A 108 20.09 3.91 7.06
C ALA A 108 19.43 3.50 8.39
N THR A 109 19.37 4.44 9.33
CA THR A 109 18.72 4.25 10.63
C THR A 109 17.39 4.98 10.63
N ILE A 110 16.29 4.26 10.85
CA ILE A 110 14.97 4.88 11.06
C ILE A 110 14.95 5.47 12.47
N THR A 111 14.77 6.79 12.57
CA THR A 111 14.80 7.52 13.84
C THR A 111 13.42 7.67 14.48
N GLY A 112 12.35 7.25 13.79
CA GLY A 112 10.98 7.30 14.29
C GLY A 112 9.94 7.02 13.22
N TYR A 113 8.69 6.91 13.65
CA TYR A 113 7.50 6.76 12.81
C TYR A 113 6.46 7.81 13.20
N GLU A 114 5.48 8.03 12.35
CA GLU A 114 4.40 8.98 12.56
C GLU A 114 3.17 8.50 11.78
N ASP A 115 2.01 8.46 12.44
CA ASP A 115 0.76 8.10 11.79
C ASP A 115 0.22 9.27 10.97
N VAL A 116 -0.25 8.97 9.76
CA VAL A 116 -1.02 9.94 8.99
C VAL A 116 -2.36 10.14 9.70
N PRO A 117 -2.85 11.38 9.87
CA PRO A 117 -4.18 11.64 10.41
C PRO A 117 -5.26 10.77 9.74
N ALA A 118 -5.91 9.92 10.54
CA ALA A 118 -6.90 8.98 10.06
C ALA A 118 -8.06 9.69 9.34
N ASN A 119 -8.61 9.04 8.31
CA ASN A 119 -9.75 9.54 7.52
C ASN A 119 -9.53 10.92 6.86
N ARG A 120 -8.27 11.33 6.66
CA ARG A 120 -7.90 12.58 5.97
C ARG A 120 -7.05 12.28 4.74
N GLU A 121 -7.71 12.05 3.61
CA GLU A 121 -7.02 11.76 2.34
C GLU A 121 -6.06 12.86 1.89
N SER A 122 -6.34 14.13 2.22
CA SER A 122 -5.42 15.23 1.93
C SER A 122 -4.11 15.11 2.69
N SER A 123 -4.14 14.62 3.93
CA SER A 123 -2.94 14.33 4.73
C SER A 123 -2.20 13.11 4.17
N LEU A 124 -2.91 12.07 3.75
CA LEU A 124 -2.31 10.92 3.07
C LEU A 124 -1.63 11.34 1.76
N LEU A 125 -2.29 12.17 0.96
CA LEU A 125 -1.72 12.69 -0.28
C LEU A 125 -0.41 13.45 -0.02
N LYS A 126 -0.39 14.33 0.97
CA LYS A 126 0.82 15.07 1.37
C LYS A 126 1.95 14.15 1.86
N ALA A 127 1.63 13.06 2.55
CA ALA A 127 2.60 12.03 2.92
C ALA A 127 3.15 11.29 1.69
N VAL A 128 2.26 10.81 0.81
CA VAL A 128 2.63 10.04 -0.40
C VAL A 128 3.46 10.87 -1.37
N VAL A 129 3.23 12.19 -1.43
CA VAL A 129 4.07 13.14 -2.20
C VAL A 129 5.52 13.11 -1.74
N SER A 130 5.77 12.83 -0.47
CA SER A 130 7.07 12.91 0.21
C SER A 130 7.77 11.57 0.31
N GLN A 131 7.04 10.46 0.46
CA GLN A 131 7.57 9.09 0.53
C GLN A 131 6.46 8.04 0.34
N PRO A 132 6.77 6.77 0.03
CA PRO A 132 5.80 5.68 0.13
C PRO A 132 5.23 5.54 1.55
N VAL A 133 3.95 5.20 1.64
CA VAL A 133 3.20 5.15 2.92
C VAL A 133 2.57 3.77 3.09
N SER A 134 2.81 3.14 4.24
CA SER A 134 2.11 1.91 4.65
C SER A 134 0.67 2.26 5.01
N VAL A 135 -0.29 1.52 4.47
CA VAL A 135 -1.73 1.66 4.76
C VAL A 135 -2.36 0.29 4.97
N ALA A 136 -3.52 0.26 5.62
CA ALA A 136 -4.35 -0.92 5.71
C ALA A 136 -5.59 -0.75 4.83
N ILE A 137 -6.03 -1.83 4.18
CA ILE A 137 -7.21 -1.87 3.30
C ILE A 137 -8.09 -3.06 3.70
N ASP A 138 -9.37 -3.00 3.31
CA ASP A 138 -10.21 -4.19 3.18
C ASP A 138 -9.95 -4.82 1.80
N ALA A 139 -9.36 -6.01 1.83
CA ALA A 139 -9.02 -6.80 0.67
C ALA A 139 -9.85 -8.11 0.60
N SER A 140 -10.94 -8.20 1.37
CA SER A 140 -11.74 -9.41 1.51
C SER A 140 -12.64 -9.71 0.31
N GLY A 141 -13.01 -8.69 -0.46
CA GLY A 141 -13.94 -8.81 -1.58
C GLY A 141 -13.47 -9.73 -2.71
N SER A 142 -14.38 -10.52 -3.27
CA SER A 142 -14.10 -11.44 -4.39
C SER A 142 -13.61 -10.72 -5.65
N ASP A 143 -14.14 -9.53 -5.93
CA ASP A 143 -13.63 -8.68 -7.03
C ASP A 143 -12.16 -8.27 -6.79
N PHE A 144 -11.72 -8.11 -5.55
CA PHE A 144 -10.32 -7.80 -5.24
C PHE A 144 -9.42 -9.02 -5.38
N GLN A 145 -9.88 -10.20 -4.96
CA GLN A 145 -9.20 -11.48 -5.19
C GLN A 145 -8.84 -11.68 -6.68
N PHE A 146 -9.75 -11.33 -7.59
CA PHE A 146 -9.57 -11.51 -9.04
C PHE A 146 -9.16 -10.24 -9.78
N TYR A 147 -8.82 -9.15 -9.07
CA TYR A 147 -8.43 -7.90 -9.72
C TYR A 147 -7.25 -8.12 -10.67
N SER A 148 -7.36 -7.53 -11.87
CA SER A 148 -6.33 -7.61 -12.90
C SER A 148 -5.88 -6.24 -13.40
N SER A 149 -6.80 -5.34 -13.74
CA SER A 149 -6.42 -4.03 -14.28
C SER A 149 -7.53 -2.98 -14.19
N GLY A 150 -7.18 -1.72 -14.48
CA GLY A 150 -8.06 -0.57 -14.38
C GLY A 150 -8.14 0.00 -12.96
N VAL A 151 -8.84 1.12 -12.77
CA VAL A 151 -9.02 1.69 -11.43
C VAL A 151 -10.08 0.87 -10.72
N PHE A 152 -9.70 0.19 -9.64
CA PHE A 152 -10.60 -0.59 -8.80
C PHE A 152 -11.64 0.33 -8.16
N LYS A 153 -12.90 0.07 -8.51
CA LYS A 153 -14.10 0.77 -8.02
C LYS A 153 -15.07 -0.24 -7.37
N GLY A 154 -14.56 -1.38 -6.91
CA GLY A 154 -15.37 -2.41 -6.27
C GLY A 154 -15.94 -1.92 -4.94
N GLU A 155 -16.76 -2.77 -4.33
CA GLU A 155 -17.16 -2.58 -2.94
C GLU A 155 -15.96 -2.86 -2.03
N CYS A 156 -15.82 -2.05 -1.00
CA CYS A 156 -14.85 -2.19 0.07
C CYS A 156 -15.55 -1.81 1.38
N GLY A 157 -15.31 -2.59 2.42
CA GLY A 157 -15.74 -2.31 3.77
C GLY A 157 -14.70 -1.50 4.53
N THR A 158 -14.98 -1.30 5.82
CA THR A 158 -14.06 -0.65 6.77
C THR A 158 -13.37 -1.64 7.69
N GLU A 159 -13.58 -2.95 7.48
CA GLU A 159 -12.92 -4.02 8.22
C GLU A 159 -11.55 -4.30 7.57
N LEU A 160 -10.55 -3.53 7.98
CA LEU A 160 -9.21 -3.58 7.38
C LEU A 160 -8.52 -4.91 7.76
N ASP A 161 -8.21 -5.72 6.76
CA ASP A 161 -7.72 -7.10 6.89
C ASP A 161 -6.40 -7.35 6.15
N HIS A 162 -5.84 -6.32 5.52
CA HIS A 162 -4.62 -6.44 4.73
C HIS A 162 -3.76 -5.16 4.71
N GLY A 163 -2.44 -5.33 4.85
CA GLY A 163 -1.46 -4.24 4.81
C GLY A 163 -0.84 -4.10 3.42
N VAL A 164 -0.80 -2.87 2.89
CA VAL A 164 -0.27 -2.55 1.55
C VAL A 164 0.44 -1.20 1.55
N THR A 165 1.28 -0.94 0.56
CA THR A 165 2.01 0.34 0.48
C THR A 165 1.51 1.21 -0.66
N VAL A 166 1.10 2.43 -0.35
CA VAL A 166 0.83 3.45 -1.37
C VAL A 166 2.19 3.97 -1.88
N VAL A 167 2.49 3.68 -3.13
CA VAL A 167 3.74 4.06 -3.81
C VAL A 167 3.53 5.17 -4.84
N GLY A 168 2.33 5.72 -4.92
CA GLY A 168 2.01 6.79 -5.85
C GLY A 168 0.53 7.09 -5.92
N TYR A 169 0.19 8.01 -6.81
CA TYR A 169 -1.17 8.38 -7.16
C TYR A 169 -1.19 9.01 -8.55
N GLY A 170 -2.38 9.05 -9.16
CA GLY A 170 -2.55 9.66 -10.47
C GLY A 170 -4.02 9.86 -10.82
N THR A 171 -4.23 10.18 -12.10
CA THR A 171 -5.56 10.30 -12.70
C THR A 171 -5.56 9.45 -13.97
N SER A 172 -6.51 8.53 -14.11
CA SER A 172 -6.68 7.71 -15.31
C SER A 172 -7.25 8.52 -16.47
N ASP A 173 -7.22 7.95 -17.68
CA ASP A 173 -7.69 8.61 -18.90
C ASP A 173 -9.18 9.01 -18.84
N ASP A 174 -9.99 8.30 -18.03
CA ASP A 174 -11.40 8.62 -17.77
C ASP A 174 -11.60 9.71 -16.69
N GLY A 175 -10.53 10.30 -16.18
CA GLY A 175 -10.55 11.31 -15.11
C GLY A 175 -10.63 10.76 -13.69
N THR A 176 -10.64 9.43 -13.50
CA THR A 176 -10.69 8.84 -12.16
C THR A 176 -9.36 9.00 -11.43
N LYS A 177 -9.38 9.61 -10.24
CA LYS A 177 -8.20 9.68 -9.37
C LYS A 177 -7.97 8.35 -8.67
N TYR A 178 -6.72 7.91 -8.59
CA TYR A 178 -6.36 6.65 -7.98
C TYR A 178 -5.10 6.73 -7.11
N TRP A 179 -5.04 5.88 -6.09
CA TRP A 179 -3.83 5.45 -5.41
C TRP A 179 -3.16 4.33 -6.19
N LEU A 180 -1.85 4.40 -6.36
CA LEU A 180 -1.06 3.28 -6.86
C LEU A 180 -0.51 2.51 -5.66
N VAL A 181 -0.97 1.27 -5.51
CA VAL A 181 -0.73 0.43 -4.34
C VAL A 181 0.17 -0.74 -4.72
N LYS A 182 1.24 -0.94 -3.96
CA LYS A 182 2.10 -2.12 -4.02
C LYS A 182 1.53 -3.19 -3.08
N ASN A 183 1.24 -4.37 -3.63
CA ASN A 183 0.76 -5.52 -2.88
C ASN A 183 1.90 -6.54 -2.65
N SER A 184 1.62 -7.59 -1.89
CA SER A 184 2.54 -8.66 -1.49
C SER A 184 2.03 -10.05 -1.90
N TRP A 185 1.34 -10.15 -3.03
CA TRP A 185 0.77 -11.41 -3.57
C TRP A 185 1.42 -11.86 -4.87
N GLY A 186 2.69 -11.48 -5.11
CA GLY A 186 3.39 -11.82 -6.34
C GLY A 186 2.92 -11.03 -7.55
N THR A 187 3.61 -11.22 -8.67
CA THR A 187 3.38 -10.47 -9.91
C THR A 187 2.23 -11.03 -10.76
N SER A 188 1.70 -12.22 -10.41
CA SER A 188 0.60 -12.84 -11.15
C SER A 188 -0.76 -12.17 -10.86
N TRP A 189 -0.86 -11.46 -9.74
CA TRP A 189 -2.05 -10.75 -9.31
C TRP A 189 -2.05 -9.29 -9.74
N GLY A 190 -3.21 -8.75 -10.14
CA GLY A 190 -3.35 -7.33 -10.45
C GLY A 190 -2.49 -6.86 -11.63
N LEU A 191 -2.04 -5.61 -11.54
CA LEU A 191 -1.17 -4.96 -12.51
C LEU A 191 0.29 -5.30 -12.18
N GLU A 192 0.72 -6.52 -12.46
CA GLU A 192 2.05 -7.03 -12.11
C GLU A 192 2.35 -6.89 -10.60
N GLY A 193 1.38 -7.22 -9.74
CA GLY A 193 1.46 -7.10 -8.28
C GLY A 193 1.05 -5.73 -7.70
N TYR A 194 0.60 -4.81 -8.55
CA TYR A 194 0.07 -3.51 -8.14
C TYR A 194 -1.45 -3.42 -8.32
N ALA A 195 -2.07 -2.48 -7.60
CA ALA A 195 -3.46 -2.08 -7.84
C ALA A 195 -3.59 -0.56 -7.97
N MET A 196 -4.49 -0.12 -8.85
CA MET A 196 -4.96 1.26 -8.87
C MET A 196 -6.28 1.31 -8.10
N MET A 197 -6.32 1.97 -6.94
CA MET A 197 -7.53 2.05 -6.10
C MET A 197 -8.13 3.44 -6.17
N GLN A 198 -9.45 3.56 -6.39
CA GLN A 198 -10.10 4.86 -6.50
C GLN A 198 -9.97 5.68 -5.21
N ILE A 199 -9.51 6.93 -5.33
CA ILE A 199 -9.51 7.89 -4.20
C ILE A 199 -10.96 8.30 -3.89
N LYS A 200 -11.29 8.49 -2.60
CA LYS A 200 -12.63 8.76 -2.02
C LYS A 200 -13.59 7.58 -2.01
N ARG A 201 -13.10 6.35 -2.03
CA ARG A 201 -13.93 5.15 -2.02
C ARG A 201 -13.49 4.14 -0.97
N CYS A 202 -12.19 3.89 -0.94
CA CYS A 202 -11.42 3.13 0.02
C CYS A 202 -10.10 3.92 0.21
#